data_AF-E4YTP4-F1
#
_entry.id   AF-E4YTP4-F1
#
_cell.length_a   1.000
_cell.length_b   1.000
_cell.length_c   1.000
_cell.angle_alpha   90.00
_cell.angle_beta   90.00
_cell.angle_gamma   90.00
#
_symmetry.space_group_name_H-M   'P 1'
#
loop_
_entity.id
_entity.type
_entity.pdbx_description
1 polymer ?
#
loop_
_entity_poly.entity_id
_entity_poly.type
_entity_poly.pdbx_seq_one_letter_code
_entity_poly.pdbx_strand_id
1 'polypeptide(L)'
;RELLIKDVYNNSAWNHLHFCIQNSTGWTEEIRKSEISFVLEKLEVAIDNECSWNYLRAIQNHILTANTELGDKFVSKLDVIEERGNSHKHLAAYVADYLAEKAENDSDKEAAEKAVKILTELSTDLDPIRRNYWNYLSSCLSAQFQ
;
A
#
# COMPACT_ATOMS: atom_id res chain seq x y z
N ARG A 1 2.54 -10.46 -19.78
CA ARG A 1 1.53 -10.42 -18.70
C ARG A 1 0.49 -11.57 -18.77
N GLU A 2 0.61 -12.53 -19.70
CA GLU A 2 -0.35 -13.65 -19.86
C GLU A 2 -0.60 -14.43 -18.56
N LEU A 3 0.45 -14.72 -17.79
CA LEU A 3 0.33 -15.45 -16.53
C LEU A 3 -0.53 -14.71 -15.49
N LEU A 4 -0.47 -13.37 -15.45
CA LEU A 4 -1.28 -12.56 -14.53
C LEU A 4 -2.76 -12.46 -14.97
N ILE A 5 -3.03 -12.61 -16.27
CA ILE A 5 -4.40 -12.69 -16.78
C ILE A 5 -5.02 -14.03 -16.40
N LYS A 6 -4.23 -15.10 -16.48
CA LYS A 6 -4.67 -16.46 -16.10
C LYS A 6 -4.83 -16.61 -14.59
N ASP A 7 -3.91 -16.05 -13.82
CA ASP A 7 -3.90 -16.11 -12.37
C ASP A 7 -3.27 -14.84 -11.78
N VAL A 8 -4.13 -13.96 -11.27
CA VAL A 8 -3.69 -12.70 -10.65
C VAL A 8 -2.98 -12.93 -9.30
N TYR A 9 -3.19 -14.08 -8.63
CA TYR A 9 -2.54 -14.42 -7.35
C TYR A 9 -1.16 -15.06 -7.55
N ASN A 10 -0.69 -15.20 -8.79
CA ASN A 10 0.63 -15.76 -9.10
C ASN A 10 1.75 -14.78 -8.73
N ASN A 11 2.27 -14.90 -7.50
CA ASN A 11 3.38 -14.07 -7.00
C ASN A 11 4.63 -14.12 -7.89
N SER A 12 4.94 -15.29 -8.47
CA SER A 12 6.10 -15.44 -9.37
C SER A 12 5.94 -14.60 -10.64
N ALA A 13 4.71 -14.47 -11.17
CA ALA A 13 4.45 -13.65 -12.34
C ALA A 13 4.58 -12.14 -12.02
N TRP A 14 4.14 -11.69 -10.84
CA TRP A 14 4.36 -10.31 -10.36
C TRP A 14 5.85 -10.01 -10.16
N ASN A 15 6.58 -10.90 -9.51
CA ASN A 15 8.03 -10.76 -9.31
C ASN A 15 8.79 -10.76 -10.64
N HIS A 16 8.41 -11.63 -11.58
CA HIS A 16 9.03 -11.66 -12.90
C HIS A 16 8.75 -10.38 -13.69
N LEU A 17 7.53 -9.82 -13.59
CA LEU A 17 7.20 -8.54 -14.21
C LEU A 17 8.10 -7.41 -13.68
N HIS A 18 8.27 -7.31 -12.35
CA HIS A 18 9.18 -6.35 -11.73
C HIS A 18 10.61 -6.50 -12.26
N PHE A 19 11.12 -7.73 -12.26
CA PHE A 19 12.45 -8.07 -12.74
C PHE A 19 12.66 -7.68 -14.20
N CYS A 20 11.70 -7.99 -15.08
CA CYS A 20 11.77 -7.64 -16.49
C CYS A 20 11.86 -6.13 -16.70
N ILE A 21 11.01 -5.34 -16.02
CA ILE A 21 11.03 -3.88 -16.13
C ILE A 21 12.35 -3.32 -15.64
N GLN A 22 12.80 -3.75 -14.46
CA GLN A 22 14.07 -3.33 -13.87
C GLN A 22 15.27 -3.55 -14.81
N ASN A 23 15.27 -4.67 -15.54
CA ASN A 23 16.41 -5.09 -16.39
C ASN A 23 16.20 -4.81 -17.89
N SER A 24 15.15 -4.10 -18.28
CA SER A 24 14.90 -3.72 -19.68
C SER A 24 14.68 -2.23 -19.83
N THR A 25 13.44 -1.76 -19.68
CA THR A 25 13.06 -0.36 -19.85
C THR A 25 13.53 0.53 -18.70
N GLY A 26 13.73 -0.05 -17.51
CA GLY A 26 13.87 0.67 -16.26
C GLY A 26 12.57 1.31 -15.80
N TRP A 27 12.61 1.93 -14.62
CA TRP A 27 11.46 2.63 -14.01
C TRP A 27 11.45 4.10 -14.39
N THR A 28 11.08 4.41 -15.64
CA THR A 28 10.75 5.79 -16.03
C THR A 28 9.42 6.22 -15.42
N GLU A 29 9.13 7.52 -15.42
CA GLU A 29 7.86 8.03 -14.89
C GLU A 29 6.64 7.46 -15.63
N GLU A 30 6.74 7.34 -16.96
CA GLU A 30 5.69 6.79 -17.82
C GLU A 30 5.42 5.32 -17.50
N ILE A 31 6.50 4.53 -17.33
CA ILE A 31 6.38 3.13 -16.95
C ILE A 31 5.74 3.00 -15.56
N ARG A 32 6.19 3.79 -14.58
CA ARG A 32 5.58 3.77 -13.23
C ARG A 32 4.10 4.10 -13.26
N LYS A 33 3.68 5.16 -13.96
CA LYS A 33 2.26 5.53 -14.08
C LYS A 33 1.43 4.43 -14.76
N SER A 34 1.98 3.81 -15.80
CA SER A 34 1.34 2.69 -16.49
C SER A 34 1.19 1.46 -15.57
N GLU A 35 2.24 1.10 -14.82
CA GLU A 35 2.23 -0.04 -13.90
C GLU A 35 1.33 0.18 -12.69
N ILE A 36 1.29 1.40 -12.14
CA ILE A 36 0.35 1.78 -11.08
C ILE A 36 -1.09 1.62 -11.60
N SER A 37 -1.39 2.11 -12.80
CA SER A 37 -2.74 1.98 -13.38
C SER A 37 -3.12 0.50 -13.57
N PHE A 38 -2.17 -0.32 -14.04
CA PHE A 38 -2.37 -1.74 -14.22
C PHE A 38 -2.64 -2.47 -12.89
N VAL A 39 -1.85 -2.22 -11.85
CA VAL A 39 -2.06 -2.90 -10.56
C VAL A 39 -3.35 -2.45 -9.88
N LEU A 40 -3.73 -1.18 -10.03
CA LEU A 40 -5.03 -0.67 -9.57
C LEU A 40 -6.20 -1.39 -10.24
N GLU A 41 -6.17 -1.59 -11.56
CA GLU A 41 -7.18 -2.37 -12.28
C GLU A 41 -7.28 -3.80 -11.72
N LYS A 42 -6.16 -4.41 -11.33
CA LYS A 42 -6.15 -5.76 -10.73
C LYS A 42 -6.67 -5.77 -9.30
N LEU A 43 -6.41 -4.72 -8.53
CA LEU A 43 -6.96 -4.56 -7.18
C LEU A 43 -8.46 -4.30 -7.19
N GLU A 44 -9.04 -3.71 -8.25
CA GLU A 44 -10.50 -3.60 -8.39
C GLU A 44 -11.18 -4.98 -8.53
N VAL A 45 -10.48 -5.96 -9.09
CA VAL A 45 -10.98 -7.34 -9.24
C VAL A 45 -10.66 -8.22 -8.03
N ALA A 46 -9.46 -8.05 -7.46
CA ALA A 46 -8.92 -8.89 -6.40
C ALA A 46 -8.21 -8.03 -5.34
N ILE A 47 -9.01 -7.29 -4.57
CA ILE A 47 -8.54 -6.35 -3.55
C ILE A 47 -7.82 -7.03 -2.37
N ASP A 48 -8.08 -8.31 -2.14
CA ASP A 48 -7.45 -9.14 -1.11
C ASP A 48 -6.11 -9.75 -1.56
N ASN A 49 -5.71 -9.55 -2.81
CA ASN A 49 -4.48 -10.12 -3.36
C ASN A 49 -3.22 -9.41 -2.85
N GLU A 50 -2.57 -10.02 -1.87
CA GLU A 50 -1.30 -9.54 -1.30
C GLU A 50 -0.20 -9.32 -2.36
N CYS A 51 -0.18 -10.11 -3.45
CA CYS A 51 0.84 -9.98 -4.49
C CYS A 51 0.73 -8.64 -5.23
N SER A 52 -0.49 -8.20 -5.55
CA SER A 52 -0.75 -6.91 -6.18
C SER A 52 -0.32 -5.76 -5.26
N TRP A 53 -0.63 -5.84 -3.97
CA TRP A 53 -0.22 -4.82 -2.99
C TRP A 53 1.29 -4.75 -2.81
N ASN A 54 1.96 -5.90 -2.76
CA ASN A 54 3.42 -5.97 -2.69
C ASN A 54 4.08 -5.36 -3.93
N TYR A 55 3.55 -5.65 -5.12
CA TYR A 55 4.04 -5.06 -6.37
C TYR A 55 3.84 -3.55 -6.39
N LEU A 56 2.68 -3.05 -5.94
CA LEU A 56 2.40 -1.61 -5.82
C LEU A 56 3.41 -0.91 -4.92
N ARG A 57 3.71 -1.46 -3.73
CA ARG A 57 4.77 -0.97 -2.84
C ARG A 57 6.15 -0.98 -3.52
N ALA A 58 6.48 -2.04 -4.24
CA ALA A 58 7.77 -2.15 -4.93
C ALA A 58 7.95 -1.09 -6.03
N ILE A 59 6.87 -0.69 -6.72
CA ILE A 59 6.94 0.42 -7.70
C ILE A 59 7.22 1.75 -7.00
N GLN A 60 6.67 1.96 -5.79
CA GLN A 60 6.81 3.22 -5.04
C GLN A 60 8.22 3.45 -4.54
N ASN A 61 8.95 2.39 -4.19
CA ASN A 61 10.38 2.49 -3.86
C ASN A 61 11.25 3.03 -5.02
N HIS A 62 10.74 3.00 -6.25
CA HIS A 62 11.40 3.58 -7.44
C HIS A 62 10.94 5.02 -7.74
N ILE A 63 10.13 5.63 -6.87
CA ILE A 63 9.72 7.01 -6.97
C ILE A 63 10.56 7.82 -5.97
N LEU A 64 11.40 8.72 -6.49
CA LEU A 64 12.26 9.59 -5.65
C LEU A 64 11.49 10.66 -4.87
N THR A 65 10.23 10.87 -5.22
CA THR A 65 9.30 11.82 -4.59
C THR A 65 8.08 11.04 -4.16
N ALA A 66 7.81 11.00 -2.85
CA ALA A 66 6.57 10.45 -2.30
C ALA A 66 5.41 10.89 -3.21
N ASN A 67 4.77 9.94 -3.91
CA ASN A 67 3.76 10.29 -4.90
C ASN A 67 2.46 10.55 -4.15
N THR A 68 2.41 11.72 -3.51
CA THR A 68 1.33 12.17 -2.63
C THR A 68 -0.02 12.02 -3.29
N GLU A 69 -0.12 12.27 -4.60
CA GLU A 69 -1.35 12.11 -5.38
C GLU A 69 -1.94 10.70 -5.33
N LEU A 70 -1.10 9.66 -5.33
CA LEU A 70 -1.58 8.28 -5.27
C LEU A 70 -2.01 7.92 -3.85
N GLY A 71 -1.21 8.31 -2.85
CA GLY A 71 -1.55 8.13 -1.44
C GLY A 71 -2.85 8.85 -1.07
N ASP A 72 -3.02 10.11 -1.46
CA ASP A 72 -4.24 10.89 -1.24
C ASP A 72 -5.46 10.27 -1.95
N LYS A 73 -5.27 9.65 -3.13
CA LYS A 73 -6.32 8.86 -3.82
C LYS A 73 -6.71 7.60 -3.04
N PHE A 74 -5.77 6.95 -2.37
CA PHE A 74 -6.09 5.79 -1.53
C PHE A 74 -6.72 6.20 -0.19
N VAL A 75 -6.26 7.29 0.42
CA VAL A 75 -6.88 7.89 1.61
C VAL A 75 -8.33 8.27 1.33
N SER A 76 -8.60 8.97 0.24
CA SER A 76 -9.98 9.33 -0.15
C SER A 76 -10.86 8.13 -0.53
N LYS A 77 -10.25 6.98 -0.85
CA LYS A 77 -10.96 5.72 -1.08
C LYS A 77 -11.18 4.91 0.20
N LEU A 78 -10.53 5.24 1.33
CA LEU A 78 -10.77 4.55 2.61
C LEU A 78 -12.23 4.66 3.01
N ASP A 79 -12.80 5.86 2.99
CA ASP A 79 -14.20 6.08 3.41
C ASP A 79 -15.17 5.21 2.60
N VAL A 80 -14.96 5.10 1.28
CA VAL A 80 -15.77 4.27 0.38
C VAL A 80 -15.61 2.77 0.64
N ILE A 81 -14.47 2.35 1.20
CA ILE A 81 -14.12 0.95 1.43
C ILE A 81 -14.53 0.52 2.86
N GLU A 82 -14.44 1.43 3.83
CA GLU A 82 -15.04 1.31 5.17
C GLU A 82 -16.57 1.12 5.06
N GLU A 83 -17.25 1.93 4.26
CA GLU A 83 -18.70 1.84 4.02
C GLU A 83 -19.15 0.50 3.39
N ARG A 84 -18.26 -0.14 2.61
CA ARG A 84 -18.55 -1.41 1.93
C ARG A 84 -18.26 -2.65 2.78
N GLY A 85 -17.77 -2.47 4.02
CA GLY A 85 -17.37 -3.59 4.89
C GLY A 85 -16.20 -4.41 4.33
N ASN A 86 -15.53 -3.90 3.28
CA ASN A 86 -14.41 -4.53 2.60
C ASN A 86 -13.10 -3.89 3.06
N SER A 87 -12.96 -3.64 4.37
CA SER A 87 -11.69 -3.22 4.94
C SER A 87 -10.71 -4.38 4.85
N HIS A 88 -10.02 -4.48 3.72
CA HIS A 88 -8.99 -5.49 3.50
C HIS A 88 -7.71 -5.00 4.17
N LYS A 89 -7.19 -5.78 5.12
CA LYS A 89 -5.95 -5.52 5.87
C LYS A 89 -4.79 -4.96 5.04
N HIS A 90 -4.67 -5.35 3.77
CA HIS A 90 -3.62 -4.86 2.88
C HIS A 90 -3.78 -3.39 2.49
N LEU A 91 -5.01 -2.92 2.27
CA LEU A 91 -5.31 -1.49 2.07
C LEU A 91 -5.06 -0.72 3.36
N ALA A 92 -5.59 -1.19 4.49
CA ALA A 92 -5.41 -0.53 5.78
C ALA A 92 -3.91 -0.39 6.10
N ALA A 93 -3.12 -1.45 5.91
CA ALA A 93 -1.67 -1.40 6.06
C ALA A 93 -1.03 -0.39 5.09
N TYR A 94 -1.44 -0.42 3.81
CA TYR A 94 -0.92 0.51 2.81
C TYR A 94 -1.18 1.98 3.16
N VAL A 95 -2.38 2.31 3.66
CA VAL A 95 -2.70 3.68 4.03
C VAL A 95 -2.02 4.09 5.34
N ALA A 96 -1.90 3.18 6.31
CA ALA A 96 -1.12 3.44 7.52
C ALA A 96 0.34 3.78 7.17
N ASP A 97 0.97 3.01 6.27
CA ASP A 97 2.33 3.28 5.78
C ASP A 97 2.43 4.66 5.12
N TYR A 98 1.50 4.99 4.21
CA TYR A 98 1.47 6.29 3.54
C TYR A 98 1.29 7.47 4.51
N LEU A 99 0.37 7.35 5.48
CA LEU A 99 0.11 8.40 6.46
C LEU A 99 1.30 8.58 7.42
N ALA A 100 1.99 7.49 7.79
CA ALA A 100 3.21 7.57 8.57
C ALA A 100 4.33 8.28 7.80
N GLU A 101 4.53 7.94 6.52
CA GLU A 101 5.51 8.63 5.67
C GLU A 101 5.17 10.12 5.49
N LYS A 102 3.89 10.45 5.28
CA LYS A 102 3.40 11.84 5.20
C LYS A 102 3.65 12.60 6.50
N ALA A 103 3.36 11.97 7.63
CA ALA A 103 3.62 12.55 8.95
C ALA A 103 5.11 12.86 9.14
N GLU A 104 6.00 11.95 8.75
CA GLU A 104 7.46 12.16 8.86
C GLU A 104 7.95 13.27 7.93
N ASN A 105 7.48 13.31 6.68
CA ASN A 105 7.90 14.29 5.69
C ASN A 105 7.39 15.70 6.00
N ASP A 106 6.12 15.82 6.41
CA ASP A 106 5.43 17.11 6.59
C ASP A 106 5.37 17.55 8.07
N SER A 107 5.90 16.74 9.00
CA SER A 107 5.71 16.91 10.45
C SER A 107 4.23 16.98 10.87
N ASP A 108 3.36 16.26 10.14
CA ASP A 108 1.91 16.28 10.30
C ASP A 108 1.45 15.32 11.42
N LYS A 109 1.16 15.89 12.59
CA LYS A 109 0.63 15.15 13.75
C LYS A 109 -0.74 14.52 13.48
N GLU A 110 -1.60 15.14 12.67
CA GLU A 110 -2.93 14.59 12.37
C GLU A 110 -2.81 13.33 11.51
N ALA A 111 -1.89 13.34 10.54
CA ALA A 111 -1.56 12.15 9.75
C ALA A 111 -1.02 11.02 10.64
N ALA A 112 -0.14 11.33 11.60
CA ALA A 112 0.38 10.35 12.55
C ALA A 112 -0.74 9.73 13.42
N GLU A 113 -1.65 10.55 13.95
CA GLU A 113 -2.78 10.07 14.76
C GLU A 113 -3.72 9.15 13.96
N LYS A 114 -4.01 9.49 12.70
CA LYS A 114 -4.80 8.64 11.79
C LYS A 114 -4.09 7.31 11.51
N ALA A 115 -2.79 7.33 11.23
CA ALA A 115 -2.01 6.12 11.03
C ALA A 115 -2.03 5.21 12.27
N VAL A 116 -1.85 5.78 13.47
CA VAL A 116 -1.94 5.03 14.75
C VAL A 116 -3.31 4.38 14.94
N LYS A 117 -4.39 5.07 14.58
CA LYS A 117 -5.76 4.52 14.64
C LYS A 117 -5.88 3.28 13.74
N ILE A 118 -5.45 3.39 12.48
CA ILE A 118 -5.53 2.28 11.51
C ILE A 118 -4.65 1.10 11.97
N LEU A 119 -3.45 1.36 12.49
CA LEU A 119 -2.56 0.32 13.05
C LEU A 119 -3.20 -0.40 14.25
N THR A 120 -4.00 0.31 15.04
CA THR A 120 -4.75 -0.29 16.16
C THR A 120 -5.85 -1.22 15.62
N GLU A 121 -6.63 -0.77 14.64
CA GLU A 121 -7.67 -1.60 14.00
C GLU A 121 -7.09 -2.84 13.31
N LEU A 122 -5.89 -2.72 12.72
CA LEU A 122 -5.12 -3.85 12.19
C LEU A 122 -4.75 -4.87 13.27
N SER A 123 -4.40 -4.41 14.47
CA SER A 123 -3.94 -5.28 15.57
C SER A 123 -5.09 -6.00 16.30
N THR A 124 -6.29 -5.42 16.28
CA THR A 124 -7.49 -5.96 16.94
C THR A 124 -8.34 -6.79 16.01
N ASP A 125 -8.75 -6.23 14.87
CA ASP A 125 -9.88 -6.71 14.08
C ASP A 125 -9.48 -7.20 12.68
N LEU A 126 -8.61 -6.47 11.97
CA LEU A 126 -8.35 -6.73 10.55
C LEU A 126 -7.22 -7.74 10.29
N ASP A 127 -6.17 -7.77 11.11
CA ASP A 127 -5.05 -8.72 10.99
C ASP A 127 -4.45 -9.12 12.34
N PRO A 128 -5.25 -9.75 13.23
CA PRO A 128 -4.85 -10.07 14.59
C PRO A 128 -3.68 -11.07 14.66
N ILE A 129 -3.43 -11.84 13.60
CA ILE A 129 -2.26 -12.73 13.49
C ILE A 129 -0.96 -11.93 13.60
N ARG A 130 -0.93 -10.71 13.06
CA ARG A 130 0.22 -9.79 13.11
C ARG A 130 0.09 -8.72 14.19
N ARG A 131 -0.77 -8.90 15.20
CA ARG A 131 -1.02 -7.93 16.28
C ARG A 131 0.25 -7.31 16.87
N ASN A 132 1.25 -8.13 17.21
CA ASN A 132 2.48 -7.64 17.83
C ASN A 132 3.28 -6.73 16.89
N TYR A 133 3.25 -7.00 15.58
CA TYR A 133 3.88 -6.16 14.57
C TYR A 133 3.18 -4.82 14.44
N TRP A 134 1.84 -4.81 14.36
CA TRP A 134 1.06 -3.57 14.29
C TRP A 134 1.19 -2.71 15.55
N ASN A 135 1.17 -3.33 16.73
CA ASN A 135 1.39 -2.64 18.01
C ASN A 135 2.80 -2.04 18.11
N TYR A 136 3.81 -2.75 17.60
CA TYR A 136 5.18 -2.24 17.53
C TYR A 136 5.24 -0.97 16.66
N LEU A 137 4.70 -1.03 15.44
CA LEU A 137 4.67 0.13 14.54
C LEU A 137 3.90 1.31 15.13
N SER A 138 2.73 1.06 15.72
CA SER A 138 1.92 2.08 16.38
C SER A 138 2.66 2.76 17.53
N SER A 139 3.40 1.98 18.33
CA SER A 139 4.21 2.50 19.44
C SER A 139 5.39 3.34 18.95
N CYS A 140 6.08 2.89 17.89
CA CYS A 140 7.18 3.62 17.27
C CYS A 140 6.70 4.98 16.73
N LEU A 141 5.61 4.98 15.96
CA LEU A 141 5.05 6.20 15.39
C LEU A 141 4.57 7.16 16.48
N SER A 142 3.86 6.65 17.49
CA SER A 142 3.40 7.47 18.63
C SER A 142 4.56 8.12 19.38
N ALA A 143 5.68 7.41 19.57
CA ALA A 143 6.86 7.93 20.25
C ALA A 143 7.60 9.03 19.46
N GLN A 144 7.51 9.01 18.13
CA GLN A 144 8.11 10.04 17.27
C GLN A 144 7.34 11.37 17.31
N PHE A 145 6.03 11.35 17.60
CA PHE A 145 5.15 12.53 17.49
C PHE A 145 4.56 13.03 18.82
N GLN A 146 4.99 12.48 19.97
CA GLN A 146 4.76 13.04 21.32
C GLN A 146 5.31 14.47 21.41
#